data_AF-A0A7V5X1I6-F1
#
_entry.id   AF-A0A7V5X1I6-F1
#
_cell.length_a   1.000
_cell.length_b   1.000
_cell.length_c   1.000
_cell.angle_alpha   90.00
_cell.angle_beta   90.00
_cell.angle_gamma   90.00
#
_symmetry.space_group_name_H-M   'P 1'
#
loop_
_entity.id
_entity.type
_entity.pdbx_description
1 polymer ?
#
loop_
_entity_poly.entity_id
_entity_poly.type
_entity_poly.pdbx_seq_one_letter_code
_entity_poly.pdbx_strand_id
1 'polypeptide(L)'
;MRRFNIYASIPVAGRYELIKENSNPSGRADEDYWNECFTWGDLKRVIPFLRSQGWRFRIESVSEDEIYGNIHIFSFTYGVNHEFRIVNISGLRVIMARDLGMHKEVKESLNPIGY
;
A
#
# COMPACT_ATOMS: atom_id res chain seq x y z
N MET A 1 -10.17 7.08 13.43
CA MET A 1 -8.79 7.61 13.35
C MET A 1 -8.34 7.53 11.89
N ARG A 2 -7.54 8.46 11.35
CA ARG A 2 -7.07 8.35 9.95
C ARG A 2 -5.88 7.39 9.83
N ARG A 3 -5.89 6.56 8.79
CA ARG A 3 -4.77 5.68 8.41
C ARG A 3 -4.23 6.09 7.04
N PHE A 4 -3.11 5.49 6.65
CA PHE A 4 -2.40 5.88 5.44
C PHE A 4 -1.87 4.67 4.68
N ASN A 5 -2.08 4.68 3.38
CA ASN A 5 -1.36 3.82 2.43
C ASN A 5 -0.14 4.56 1.90
N ILE A 6 0.92 3.80 1.66
CA ILE A 6 2.15 4.35 1.09
C ILE A 6 2.51 3.53 -0.14
N TYR A 7 2.65 4.22 -1.26
CA TYR A 7 3.14 3.64 -2.50
C TYR A 7 4.52 4.20 -2.77
N ALA A 8 5.52 3.34 -2.93
CA ALA A 8 6.88 3.70 -3.27
C ALA A 8 7.17 3.40 -4.75
N SER A 9 7.90 4.29 -5.41
CA SER A 9 8.46 4.12 -6.74
C SER A 9 9.97 4.16 -6.62
N ILE A 10 10.59 3.02 -6.89
CA ILE A 10 12.02 2.79 -6.79
C ILE A 10 12.58 2.80 -8.21
N PRO A 11 13.55 3.68 -8.51
CA PRO A 11 14.20 3.67 -9.81
C PRO A 11 14.70 2.26 -10.18
N VAL A 12 14.46 1.82 -11.41
CA VAL A 12 14.86 0.50 -11.95
C VAL A 12 14.11 -0.71 -11.35
N ALA A 13 13.66 -0.65 -10.09
CA ALA A 13 12.97 -1.77 -9.43
C ALA A 13 11.43 -1.75 -9.54
N GLY A 14 10.83 -0.59 -9.88
CA GLY A 14 9.40 -0.47 -10.15
C GLY A 14 8.59 0.16 -9.00
N ARG A 15 7.28 -0.08 -9.02
CA ARG A 15 6.33 0.44 -8.03
C ARG A 15 5.98 -0.63 -7.00
N TYR A 16 5.83 -0.19 -5.76
CA TYR A 16 5.56 -1.05 -4.61
C TYR A 16 4.49 -0.41 -3.74
N GLU A 17 3.55 -1.22 -3.28
CA GLU A 17 2.74 -0.92 -2.12
C GLU A 17 3.51 -1.32 -0.87
N LEU A 18 3.56 -0.42 0.11
CA LEU A 18 4.13 -0.69 1.42
C LEU A 18 2.99 -1.05 2.36
N ILE A 19 3.20 -2.13 3.10
CA ILE A 19 2.19 -2.74 3.97
C ILE A 19 2.86 -3.00 5.30
N LYS A 20 2.30 -2.49 6.40
CA LYS A 20 2.86 -2.77 7.72
C LYS A 20 2.48 -4.18 8.11
N GLU A 21 3.43 -4.96 8.59
CA GLU A 21 3.14 -6.33 9.05
C GLU A 21 2.12 -6.31 10.20
N ASN A 22 1.04 -7.09 10.04
CA ASN A 22 0.09 -7.37 11.09
C ASN A 22 0.52 -8.65 11.84
N SER A 23 1.00 -8.49 13.07
CA SER A 23 1.51 -9.60 13.88
C SER A 23 0.42 -10.50 14.46
N ASN A 24 -0.84 -10.05 14.45
CA ASN A 24 -1.97 -10.81 14.98
C ASN A 24 -3.20 -10.64 14.06
N PRO A 25 -3.21 -11.31 12.90
CA PRO A 25 -4.32 -11.22 11.97
C PRO A 25 -5.59 -11.78 12.61
N SER A 26 -6.70 -11.02 12.53
CA SER A 26 -8.01 -11.45 13.02
C SER A 26 -8.71 -12.40 12.04
N GLY A 27 -8.24 -12.47 10.79
CA GLY A 27 -8.85 -13.25 9.71
C GLY A 27 -10.00 -12.51 9.02
N ARG A 28 -10.31 -11.29 9.48
CA ARG A 28 -11.28 -10.39 8.86
C ARG A 28 -10.55 -9.40 7.99
N ALA A 29 -10.77 -9.47 6.68
CA ALA A 29 -10.02 -8.69 5.69
C ALA A 29 -10.07 -7.17 5.92
N ASP A 30 -11.19 -6.64 6.39
CA ASP A 30 -11.39 -5.23 6.72
C ASP A 30 -10.55 -4.79 7.94
N GLU A 31 -10.58 -5.58 9.01
CA GLU A 31 -9.82 -5.33 10.23
C GLU A 31 -8.31 -5.50 10.01
N ASP A 32 -7.93 -6.57 9.29
CA ASP A 32 -6.53 -6.86 8.99
C ASP A 32 -5.93 -5.77 8.10
N TYR A 33 -6.63 -5.37 7.05
CA TYR A 33 -6.25 -4.23 6.22
C TYR A 33 -6.04 -2.95 7.05
N TRP A 34 -7.00 -2.61 7.91
CA TRP A 34 -6.90 -1.41 8.75
C TRP A 34 -5.68 -1.44 9.69
N ASN A 35 -5.34 -2.62 10.20
CA ASN A 35 -4.18 -2.83 11.04
C ASN A 35 -2.87 -2.73 10.26
N GLU A 36 -2.86 -3.16 9.01
CA GLU A 36 -1.76 -3.11 8.05
C GLU A 36 -1.52 -1.69 7.49
N CYS A 37 -2.52 -0.82 7.51
CA CYS A 37 -2.32 0.59 7.17
C CYS A 37 -1.46 1.34 8.20
N PHE A 38 -0.69 2.32 7.71
CA PHE A 38 0.19 3.13 8.54
C PHE A 38 -0.58 4.14 9.37
N THR A 39 -0.13 4.38 10.58
CA THR A 39 -0.59 5.50 11.42
C THR A 39 0.25 6.75 11.14
N TRP A 40 -0.23 7.90 11.63
CA TRP A 40 0.58 9.13 11.61
C TRP A 40 1.92 8.98 12.35
N GLY A 41 1.95 8.20 13.44
CA GLY A 41 3.18 7.90 14.17
C GLY A 41 4.18 7.11 13.34
N ASP A 42 3.68 6.13 12.57
CA ASP A 42 4.52 5.32 11.68
C ASP A 42 5.09 6.16 10.53
N LEU A 43 4.30 7.06 9.93
CA LEU A 43 4.77 7.94 8.86
C LEU A 43 5.98 8.78 9.27
N LYS A 44 6.02 9.28 10.51
CA LYS A 44 7.17 10.03 11.03
C LYS A 44 8.47 9.22 11.03
N ARG A 45 8.38 7.89 11.06
CA ARG A 45 9.54 6.98 11.04
C ARG A 45 9.84 6.49 9.63
N VAL A 46 8.79 6.15 8.88
CA VAL A 46 8.91 5.54 7.55
C VAL A 46 9.33 6.56 6.49
N ILE A 47 8.72 7.75 6.48
CA ILE A 47 8.98 8.73 5.43
C ILE A 47 10.45 9.22 5.40
N PRO A 48 11.10 9.53 6.54
CA PRO A 48 12.53 9.87 6.53
C PRO A 48 13.42 8.75 5.98
N PHE A 49 13.09 7.49 6.28
CA PHE A 49 13.81 6.35 5.73
C PHE A 49 13.64 6.24 4.21
N LEU A 50 12.41 6.30 3.69
CA LEU A 50 12.17 6.23 2.24
C LEU A 50 12.90 7.35 1.50
N ARG A 51 12.93 8.57 2.08
CA ARG A 51 13.69 9.70 1.54
C ARG A 51 15.20 9.47 1.54
N SER A 52 15.76 8.87 2.60
CA SER A 52 17.20 8.60 2.67
C SER A 52 17.65 7.58 1.63
N GLN A 53 16.76 6.69 1.18
CA GLN A 53 17.00 5.75 0.08
C GLN A 53 16.84 6.38 -1.32
N GLY A 54 16.47 7.66 -1.41
CA GLY A 54 16.20 8.33 -2.69
C GLY A 54 14.95 7.84 -3.40
N TRP A 55 14.02 7.19 -2.69
CA TRP A 55 12.79 6.67 -3.28
C TRP A 55 11.75 7.77 -3.43
N ARG A 56 10.97 7.70 -4.52
CA ARG A 56 9.77 8.53 -4.68
C ARG A 56 8.61 7.81 -4.01
N PHE A 57 7.70 8.53 -3.36
CA PHE A 57 6.55 7.90 -2.73
C PHE A 57 5.32 8.79 -2.78
N ARG A 58 4.15 8.16 -2.70
CA ARG A 58 2.83 8.77 -2.59
C ARG A 58 2.16 8.24 -1.33
N ILE A 59 1.54 9.14 -0.58
CA ILE A 59 0.77 8.79 0.62
C ILE A 59 -0.69 9.06 0.29
N GLU A 60 -1.55 8.09 0.54
CA GLU A 60 -3.00 8.24 0.41
C GLU A 60 -3.61 8.08 1.81
N SER A 61 -4.48 9.01 2.20
CA SER A 61 -5.25 8.87 3.44
C SER A 61 -6.36 7.87 3.22
N VAL A 62 -6.56 6.99 4.20
CA VAL A 62 -7.63 6.00 4.22
C VAL A 62 -8.51 6.29 5.41
N SER A 63 -9.81 6.46 5.17
CA SER A 63 -10.81 6.46 6.22
C SER A 63 -11.41 5.06 6.39
N GLU A 64 -12.04 4.85 7.55
CA GLU A 64 -12.56 3.54 7.95
C GLU A 64 -13.74 3.09 7.06
N ASP A 65 -14.51 4.06 6.57
CA ASP A 65 -15.58 3.91 5.58
C ASP A 65 -15.06 3.57 4.18
N GLU A 66 -13.79 3.90 3.87
CA GLU A 66 -13.13 3.62 2.59
C GLU A 66 -12.40 2.26 2.61
N ILE A 67 -12.47 1.48 3.70
CA ILE A 67 -11.81 0.16 3.77
C ILE A 67 -12.36 -0.81 2.71
N TYR A 68 -13.68 -0.76 2.49
CA TYR A 68 -14.36 -1.60 1.50
C TYR A 68 -13.92 -1.21 0.07
N GLY A 69 -13.08 -2.06 -0.53
CA GLY A 69 -12.55 -1.88 -1.89
C GLY A 69 -11.09 -1.43 -1.96
N ASN A 70 -10.49 -1.01 -0.84
CA ASN A 70 -9.07 -0.65 -0.75
C ASN A 70 -8.21 -1.73 -0.11
N ILE A 71 -8.78 -2.90 0.21
CA ILE A 71 -8.08 -4.08 0.72
C ILE A 71 -6.77 -4.19 -0.04
N HIS A 72 -5.64 -4.14 0.69
CA HIS A 72 -4.31 -4.32 0.14
C HIS A 72 -4.42 -5.44 -0.88
N ILE A 73 -3.97 -5.21 -2.10
CA ILE A 73 -3.97 -6.26 -3.13
C ILE A 73 -2.85 -7.22 -2.76
N PHE A 74 -2.92 -7.80 -1.57
CA PHE A 74 -2.13 -8.91 -1.18
C PHE A 74 -2.79 -10.14 -1.75
N SER A 75 -2.25 -10.52 -2.89
CA SER A 75 -2.41 -11.79 -3.58
C SER A 75 -2.02 -13.02 -2.75
N PHE A 76 -1.95 -12.92 -1.42
CA PHE A 76 -1.95 -14.10 -0.54
C PHE A 76 -3.22 -14.92 -0.75
N THR A 77 -4.35 -14.27 -1.02
CA THR A 77 -5.65 -14.91 -1.24
C THR A 77 -5.82 -15.48 -2.66
N TYR A 78 -4.96 -15.12 -3.62
CA TYR A 78 -5.18 -15.45 -5.05
C TYR A 78 -4.02 -16.17 -5.75
N GLY A 79 -2.96 -16.59 -5.03
CA GLY A 79 -1.94 -17.49 -5.60
C GLY A 79 -1.15 -16.90 -6.78
N VAL A 80 -1.13 -15.59 -6.91
CA VAL A 80 -0.39 -14.90 -7.98
C VAL A 80 1.06 -14.74 -7.52
N ASN A 81 2.00 -15.01 -8.43
CA ASN A 81 3.44 -15.01 -8.19
C ASN A 81 3.93 -13.55 -8.04
N HIS A 82 3.84 -12.98 -6.83
CA HIS A 82 4.28 -11.61 -6.58
C HIS A 82 5.70 -11.56 -6.03
N GLU A 83 6.52 -10.70 -6.63
CA GLU A 83 7.78 -10.29 -6.02
C GLU A 83 7.45 -9.43 -4.79
N PHE A 84 7.66 -10.00 -3.60
CA PHE A 84 7.58 -9.26 -2.34
C PHE A 84 8.95 -9.19 -1.67
N ARG A 85 9.19 -8.10 -0.94
CA ARG A 85 10.38 -7.92 -0.11
C ARG A 85 9.97 -7.50 1.27
N ILE A 86 10.64 -8.01 2.30
CA ILE A 86 10.41 -7.59 3.67
C ILE A 86 11.59 -6.72 4.09
N VAL A 87 11.30 -5.52 4.57
CA VAL A 87 12.30 -4.59 5.08
C VAL A 87 11.94 -4.16 6.50
N ASN A 88 12.97 -4.00 7.34
CA ASN A 88 12.79 -3.42 8.66
C ASN A 88 13.10 -1.92 8.59
N ILE A 89 12.11 -1.10 8.89
CA ILE A 89 12.22 0.36 8.87
C ILE A 89 12.02 0.86 10.31
N SER A 90 13.12 1.22 10.97
CA SER A 90 13.08 1.81 12.31
C SER A 90 12.30 0.96 13.34
N GLY A 91 12.47 -0.36 13.28
CA GLY A 91 11.77 -1.32 14.15
C GLY A 91 10.38 -1.75 13.67
N LEU A 92 9.88 -1.21 12.55
CA LEU A 92 8.66 -1.65 11.91
C LEU A 92 8.99 -2.65 10.79
N ARG A 93 8.40 -3.84 10.82
CA ARG A 93 8.44 -4.76 9.69
C ARG A 93 7.47 -4.27 8.62
N VAL A 94 8.00 -3.94 7.45
CA VAL A 94 7.25 -3.43 6.32
C VAL A 94 7.43 -4.39 5.15
N ILE A 95 6.31 -4.83 4.61
CA ILE A 95 6.24 -5.70 3.45
C ILE A 95 6.07 -4.79 2.24
N MET A 96 6.93 -4.98 1.25
CA MET A 96 6.91 -4.29 -0.03
C MET A 96 6.33 -5.25 -1.05
N ALA A 97 5.08 -5.04 -1.45
CA ALA A 97 4.43 -5.81 -2.49
C ALA A 97 4.58 -5.08 -3.82
N ARG A 98 5.12 -5.74 -4.85
CA ARG A 98 5.26 -5.12 -6.17
C ARG A 98 3.88 -4.82 -6.76
N ASP A 99 3.61 -3.54 -6.96
CA ASP A 99 2.40 -3.06 -7.63
C ASP A 99 2.59 -3.21 -9.14
N LEU A 100 1.99 -4.27 -9.69
CA LEU A 100 1.98 -4.56 -11.12
C LEU A 100 0.86 -3.80 -11.86
N GLY A 101 0.10 -2.93 -11.18
CA GLY A 101 -0.97 -2.15 -11.78
C GLY A 101 -2.25 -2.95 -12.01
N MET A 102 -2.63 -3.85 -11.09
CA MET A 102 -3.95 -4.49 -11.15
C MET A 102 -5.04 -3.46 -10.82
N HIS A 103 -5.64 -2.92 -11.88
CA HIS A 103 -6.87 -2.13 -11.96
C HIS A 103 -7.12 -1.11 -10.84
N LYS A 104 -6.65 0.13 -11.05
CA LYS A 104 -7.60 1.23 -10.91
C LYS A 104 -8.54 1.09 -12.10
N GLU A 105 -9.80 0.73 -11.86
CA GLU A 105 -10.85 0.97 -12.83
C GLU A 105 -10.62 2.37 -13.39
N VAL A 106 -10.30 2.43 -14.68
CA VAL A 106 -10.39 3.66 -15.44
C VAL A 106 -11.83 4.10 -15.21
N LYS A 107 -12.03 5.22 -14.50
CA LYS A 107 -13.31 5.91 -14.56
C LYS A 107 -13.60 6.04 -16.05
N GLU A 108 -14.56 5.28 -16.55
CA GLU A 108 -15.04 5.39 -17.91
C GLU A 108 -15.38 6.87 -18.10
N SER A 109 -14.54 7.55 -18.87
CA SER A 109 -14.87 8.86 -19.37
C SER A 109 -15.98 8.61 -20.38
N LEU A 110 -17.22 8.68 -19.92
CA LEU A 110 -18.39 8.89 -20.75
C LEU A 110 -18.31 10.31 -21.33
N ASN A 111 -17.35 10.54 -22.23
CA ASN A 111 -17.33 11.71 -23.10
C ASN A 111 -17.37 11.18 -24.54
N PRO A 112 -18.56 11.05 -25.16
CA PRO A 112 -18.68 10.48 -26.48
C PRO A 112 -18.47 11.51 -27.61
N ILE A 113 -17.75 12.61 -27.38
CA ILE A 113 -17.49 13.60 -28.44
C ILE A 113 -16.07 14.11 -28.36
N GLY A 114 -15.27 13.68 -29.33
CA GLY A 114 -13.93 14.17 -29.59
C GLY A 114 -13.41 13.56 -30.88
N TYR A 115 -14.00 13.97 -32.02
CA TYR A 115 -13.38 14.34 -33.30
C TYR A 115 -14.47 14.72 -34.30
#